data_AF-A0AAU2WGN9-F1
#
_entry.id   AF-A0AAU2WGN9-F1
#
_cell.length_a   1.000
_cell.length_b   1.000
_cell.length_c   1.000
_cell.angle_alpha   90.00
_cell.angle_beta   90.00
_cell.angle_gamma   90.00
#
_symmetry.space_group_name_H-M   'P 1'
#
loop_
_entity.id
_entity.type
_entity.pdbx_description
1 polymer ?
#
loop_
_entity_poly.entity_id
_entity_poly.type
_entity_poly.pdbx_seq_one_letter_code
_entity_poly.pdbx_strand_id
1 'polypeptide(L)'
;MPEVEFYVDATLRKRILDVPLSASPKAWEDSLGEDFLDDVQKSRMRRDYGLVEISFVRRNERWESTTVSLQIHRLARGIEGLVPLPLRQAYGEFSESLKFEAFRIELERRGGALEDITDVPRGDFIHYRESNTTSSVYVAKKSPLGDAKNDALWSIVLTRD
;
A
#
# COMPACT_ATOMS: atom_id res chain seq x y z
N MET A 1 -13.12 -3.11 11.37
CA MET A 1 -11.82 -2.53 11.77
C MET A 1 -11.46 -1.51 10.71
N PRO A 2 -11.55 -0.21 10.99
CA PRO A 2 -11.44 0.83 9.97
C PRO A 2 -10.17 0.77 9.09
N GLU A 3 -9.02 0.40 9.66
CA GLU A 3 -7.77 0.17 8.89
C GLU A 3 -7.88 -0.95 7.84
N VAL A 4 -8.65 -2.01 8.14
CA VAL A 4 -8.86 -3.13 7.20
C VAL A 4 -9.69 -2.65 6.02
N GLU A 5 -10.68 -1.80 6.28
CA GLU A 5 -11.51 -1.20 5.24
C GLU A 5 -10.67 -0.32 4.32
N PHE A 6 -9.74 0.46 4.87
CA PHE A 6 -8.78 1.22 4.09
C PHE A 6 -7.94 0.34 3.16
N TYR A 7 -7.33 -0.73 3.69
CA TYR A 7 -6.50 -1.62 2.89
C TYR A 7 -7.30 -2.30 1.78
N VAL A 8 -8.51 -2.79 2.09
CA VAL A 8 -9.39 -3.43 1.12
C VAL A 8 -9.87 -2.43 0.06
N ASP A 9 -10.26 -1.22 0.44
CA ASP A 9 -10.68 -0.19 -0.51
C ASP A 9 -9.53 0.22 -1.43
N ALA A 10 -8.32 0.35 -0.90
CA ALA A 10 -7.13 0.61 -1.69
C ALA A 10 -6.88 -0.49 -2.73
N THR A 11 -6.94 -1.76 -2.31
CA THR A 11 -6.76 -2.92 -3.20
C THR A 11 -7.82 -2.98 -4.30
N LEU A 12 -9.10 -2.85 -3.93
CA LEU A 12 -10.22 -3.03 -4.87
C LEU A 12 -10.44 -1.83 -5.79
N ARG A 13 -10.07 -0.62 -5.36
CA ARG A 13 -10.36 0.62 -6.11
C ARG A 13 -9.13 1.27 -6.73
N LYS A 14 -7.92 0.76 -6.44
CA LYS A 14 -6.64 1.32 -6.87
C LYS A 14 -6.49 2.83 -6.57
N ARG A 15 -6.97 3.27 -5.40
CA ARG A 15 -6.96 4.69 -4.99
C ARG A 15 -6.83 4.82 -3.49
N ILE A 16 -6.30 5.97 -3.04
CA ILE A 16 -6.13 6.32 -1.63
C ILE A 16 -6.81 7.66 -1.41
N LEU A 17 -7.76 7.75 -0.47
CA LEU A 17 -8.54 8.98 -0.19
C LEU A 17 -9.03 9.66 -1.49
N ASP A 18 -9.63 8.87 -2.38
CA ASP A 18 -10.12 9.26 -3.71
C ASP A 18 -9.06 9.63 -4.77
N VAL A 19 -7.76 9.65 -4.44
CA VAL A 19 -6.69 9.88 -5.42
C VAL A 19 -6.36 8.59 -6.18
N PRO A 20 -6.58 8.54 -7.50
CA PRO A 20 -6.32 7.35 -8.29
C PRO A 20 -4.83 7.21 -8.62
N LEU A 21 -4.42 6.00 -9.02
CA LEU A 21 -3.22 5.82 -9.84
C LEU A 21 -3.27 6.75 -11.07
N SER A 22 -2.10 7.15 -11.59
CA SER A 22 -1.90 8.18 -12.62
C SER A 22 -2.08 9.64 -12.18
N ALA A 23 -2.49 9.90 -10.95
CA ALA A 23 -2.58 11.26 -10.44
C ALA A 23 -1.20 11.96 -10.35
N SER A 24 -1.21 13.29 -10.40
CA SER A 24 -0.01 14.11 -10.30
C SER A 24 0.50 14.20 -8.85
N PRO A 25 1.77 14.54 -8.62
CA PRO A 25 2.31 14.74 -7.26
C PRO A 25 1.47 15.71 -6.43
N LYS A 26 0.97 16.79 -7.04
CA LYS A 26 0.13 17.79 -6.36
C LYS A 26 -1.20 17.21 -5.87
N ALA A 27 -1.84 16.33 -6.64
CA ALA A 27 -3.08 15.68 -6.21
C ALA A 27 -2.86 14.75 -5.00
N TRP A 28 -1.69 14.11 -4.91
CA TRP A 28 -1.31 13.31 -3.75
C TRP A 28 -1.04 14.17 -2.52
N GLU A 29 -0.33 15.29 -2.69
CA GLU A 29 -0.07 16.27 -1.64
C GLU A 29 -1.35 16.90 -1.09
N ASP A 30 -2.29 17.27 -1.97
CA ASP A 30 -3.59 17.82 -1.56
C ASP A 30 -4.42 16.84 -0.73
N SER A 31 -4.18 15.54 -0.89
CA SER A 31 -4.94 14.48 -0.22
C SER A 31 -4.26 13.94 1.04
N LEU A 32 -2.93 13.76 1.01
CA LEU A 32 -2.15 13.16 2.10
C LEU A 32 -1.41 14.19 2.96
N GLY A 33 -1.33 15.45 2.50
CA GLY A 33 -0.61 16.53 3.16
C GLY A 33 0.78 16.79 2.58
N GLU A 34 1.52 17.70 3.23
CA GLU A 34 2.85 18.14 2.78
C GLU A 34 4.00 17.38 3.46
N ASP A 35 3.70 16.46 4.38
CA ASP A 35 4.68 15.67 5.12
C ASP A 35 5.12 14.45 4.31
N PHE A 36 6.04 14.67 3.36
CA PHE A 36 6.63 13.63 2.52
C PHE A 36 8.11 13.87 2.23
N LEU A 37 8.79 12.81 1.83
CA LEU A 37 10.14 12.88 1.30
C LEU A 37 10.14 12.52 -0.19
N ASP A 38 10.67 13.41 -1.02
CA ASP A 38 10.89 13.16 -2.45
C ASP A 38 12.33 12.73 -2.74
N ASP A 39 12.47 11.60 -3.43
CA ASP A 39 13.71 11.10 -4.02
C ASP A 39 13.58 11.17 -5.55
N VAL A 40 14.08 12.25 -6.14
CA VAL A 40 13.96 12.56 -7.58
C VAL A 40 15.21 12.12 -8.33
N GLN A 41 15.02 11.27 -9.34
CA GLN A 41 16.08 10.77 -10.21
C GLN A 41 15.67 10.90 -11.68
N LYS A 42 16.17 11.96 -12.34
CA LYS A 42 15.89 12.29 -13.75
C LYS A 42 14.39 12.38 -14.06
N SER A 43 13.83 11.33 -14.65
CA SER A 43 12.42 11.22 -15.05
C SER A 43 11.63 10.28 -14.13
N ARG A 44 12.18 9.93 -12.97
CA ARG A 44 11.55 9.13 -11.92
C ARG A 44 11.57 9.89 -10.61
N MET A 45 10.56 9.70 -9.80
CA MET A 45 10.48 10.25 -8.45
C MET A 45 9.77 9.27 -7.54
N ARG A 46 10.33 9.03 -6.37
CA ARG A 46 9.67 8.30 -5.29
C ARG A 46 9.28 9.31 -4.22
N ARG A 47 8.00 9.37 -3.87
CA ARG A 47 7.47 10.17 -2.77
C ARG A 47 7.07 9.24 -1.63
N ASP A 48 7.62 9.46 -0.45
CA ASP A 48 7.41 8.63 0.73
C ASP A 48 6.68 9.42 1.82
N TYR A 49 5.46 8.98 2.16
CA TYR A 49 4.62 9.50 3.25
C TYR A 49 4.64 8.58 4.49
N GLY A 50 5.63 7.69 4.62
CA GLY A 50 5.69 6.68 5.66
C GLY A 50 4.93 5.41 5.25
N LEU A 51 3.63 5.35 5.54
CA LEU A 51 2.77 4.21 5.20
C LEU A 51 2.49 4.12 3.68
N VAL A 52 2.41 5.27 3.00
CA VAL A 52 2.11 5.34 1.57
C VAL A 52 3.37 5.79 0.82
N GLU A 53 3.84 4.97 -0.11
CA GLU A 53 4.96 5.32 -0.99
C GLU A 53 4.48 5.29 -2.45
N ILE A 54 4.79 6.33 -3.21
CA ILE A 54 4.30 6.54 -4.57
C ILE A 54 5.49 6.69 -5.51
N SER A 55 5.48 5.92 -6.59
CA SER A 55 6.41 6.08 -7.70
C SER A 55 5.77 6.88 -8.81
N PHE A 56 6.48 7.90 -9.29
CA PHE A 56 6.11 8.74 -10.40
C PHE A 56 7.11 8.60 -11.54
N VAL A 57 6.60 8.79 -12.76
CA VAL A 57 7.43 8.99 -13.96
C VAL A 57 7.06 10.29 -14.64
N ARG A 58 8.05 10.94 -15.25
CA ARG A 58 7.84 12.15 -16.05
C ARG A 58 7.69 11.78 -17.52
N ARG A 59 6.49 11.98 -18.07
CA ARG A 59 6.17 11.81 -19.51
C ARG A 59 5.67 13.13 -20.08
N ASN A 60 6.24 13.57 -21.20
CA ASN A 60 5.89 14.85 -21.84
C ASN A 60 5.86 16.02 -20.82
N GLU A 61 6.91 16.11 -20.01
CA GLU A 61 7.09 17.12 -18.96
C GLU A 61 6.09 17.07 -17.79
N ARG A 62 5.18 16.08 -17.77
CA ARG A 62 4.20 15.89 -16.70
C ARG A 62 4.54 14.67 -15.86
N TRP A 63 4.43 14.81 -14.54
CA TRP A 63 4.57 13.71 -13.60
C TRP A 63 3.24 12.98 -13.43
N GLU A 64 3.27 11.66 -13.51
CA GLU A 64 2.13 10.76 -13.25
C GLU A 64 2.56 9.60 -12.35
N SER A 65 1.72 9.21 -11.39
CA SER A 65 2.00 8.04 -10.55
C SER A 65 1.84 6.75 -11.36
N THR A 66 2.81 5.84 -11.25
CA THR A 66 2.77 4.52 -11.90
C THR A 66 2.48 3.40 -10.93
N THR A 67 2.84 3.60 -9.66
CA THR A 67 2.71 2.60 -8.61
C THR A 67 2.49 3.29 -7.29
N VAL A 68 1.60 2.75 -6.48
CA VAL A 68 1.39 3.15 -5.09
C VAL A 68 1.58 1.90 -4.24
N SER A 69 2.34 2.01 -3.17
CA SER A 69 2.57 0.90 -2.25
C SER A 69 2.24 1.30 -0.82
N LEU A 70 1.56 0.40 -0.13
CA LEU A 70 1.27 0.49 1.29
C LEU A 70 2.32 -0.31 2.04
N GLN A 71 3.13 0.37 2.82
CA GLN A 71 4.31 -0.15 3.51
C GLN A 71 3.95 -0.58 4.94
N ILE A 72 2.98 -1.49 5.06
CA ILE A 72 2.30 -1.87 6.32
C ILE A 72 3.30 -2.38 7.38
N HIS A 73 4.32 -3.12 6.96
CA HIS A 73 5.39 -3.59 7.83
C HIS A 73 6.16 -2.48 8.58
N ARG A 74 6.15 -1.23 8.09
CA ARG A 74 6.81 -0.11 8.78
C ARG A 74 6.11 0.22 10.11
N LEU A 75 4.82 -0.08 10.23
CA LEU A 75 4.03 0.17 11.44
C LEU A 75 4.55 -0.61 12.65
N ALA A 76 5.15 -1.79 12.43
CA ALA A 76 5.75 -2.60 13.50
C ALA A 76 6.92 -1.91 14.21
N ARG A 77 7.49 -0.86 13.61
CA ARG A 77 8.61 -0.09 14.20
C ARG A 77 8.14 0.97 15.20
N GLY A 78 6.82 1.20 15.32
CA GLY A 78 6.26 2.18 16.26
C GLY A 78 6.72 3.62 16.01
N ILE A 79 7.16 3.95 14.79
CA ILE A 79 7.65 5.29 14.46
C ILE A 79 6.45 6.24 14.38
N GLU A 80 6.50 7.32 15.17
CA GLU A 80 5.48 8.36 15.17
C GLU A 80 5.42 9.06 13.80
N GLY A 81 4.22 9.41 13.34
CA GLY A 81 4.02 10.10 12.07
C GLY A 81 4.05 9.20 10.83
N LEU A 82 4.25 7.88 10.95
CA LEU A 82 4.23 6.97 9.80
C LEU A 82 2.90 6.97 9.03
N VAL A 83 1.78 7.26 9.70
CA VAL A 83 0.47 7.31 9.06
C VAL A 83 0.09 8.77 8.81
N PRO A 84 -0.06 9.18 7.54
CA PRO A 84 -0.54 10.50 7.17
C PRO A 84 -1.77 10.90 7.97
N LEU A 85 -1.78 12.14 8.47
CA LEU A 85 -2.89 12.64 9.29
C LEU A 85 -4.25 12.50 8.60
N PRO A 86 -4.42 12.78 7.28
CA PRO A 86 -5.69 12.56 6.59
C PRO A 86 -6.17 11.11 6.63
N LEU A 87 -5.25 10.13 6.58
CA LEU A 87 -5.60 8.71 6.70
C LEU A 87 -6.08 8.36 8.11
N ARG A 88 -5.41 8.88 9.15
CA ARG A 88 -5.85 8.69 10.55
C ARG A 88 -7.19 9.36 10.82
N GLN A 89 -7.46 10.51 10.21
CA GLN A 89 -8.77 11.17 10.34
C GLN A 89 -9.89 10.38 9.66
N ALA A 90 -9.62 9.75 8.51
CA ALA A 90 -10.61 8.99 7.77
C ALA A 90 -10.85 7.57 8.33
N TYR A 91 -9.79 6.91 8.82
CA TYR A 91 -9.82 5.49 9.18
C TYR A 91 -9.36 5.22 10.63
N GLY A 92 -9.18 6.24 11.45
CA GLY A 92 -8.73 6.08 12.84
C GLY A 92 -7.29 5.60 12.96
N GLU A 93 -6.96 5.00 14.11
CA GLU A 93 -5.62 4.52 14.39
C GLU A 93 -5.32 3.20 13.67
N PHE A 94 -4.04 3.04 13.30
CA PHE A 94 -3.53 1.87 12.60
C PHE A 94 -2.71 1.00 13.56
N SER A 95 -3.01 -0.29 13.57
CA SER A 95 -2.30 -1.29 14.34
C SER A 95 -0.88 -1.51 13.80
N GLU A 96 0.07 -1.82 14.68
CA GLU A 96 1.46 -2.16 14.33
C GLU A 96 1.57 -3.35 13.38
N SER A 97 0.57 -4.23 13.36
CA SER A 97 0.50 -5.40 12.50
C SER A 97 -0.94 -5.80 12.25
N LEU A 98 -1.26 -6.16 11.01
CA LEU A 98 -2.56 -6.71 10.63
C LEU A 98 -2.43 -8.16 10.19
N LYS A 99 -3.29 -9.04 10.74
CA LYS A 99 -3.40 -10.42 10.26
C LYS A 99 -3.97 -10.45 8.85
N PHE A 100 -3.33 -11.19 7.95
CA PHE A 100 -3.78 -11.36 6.58
C PHE A 100 -5.22 -11.88 6.49
N GLU A 101 -5.61 -12.80 7.38
CA GLU A 101 -6.96 -13.37 7.39
C GLU A 101 -8.06 -12.32 7.56
N ALA A 102 -7.84 -11.29 8.39
CA ALA A 102 -8.82 -10.22 8.58
C ALA A 102 -9.01 -9.40 7.29
N PHE A 103 -7.91 -9.15 6.56
CA PHE A 103 -7.95 -8.50 5.25
C PHE A 103 -8.65 -9.37 4.20
N ARG A 104 -8.32 -10.67 4.14
CA ARG A 104 -8.92 -11.61 3.19
C ARG A 104 -10.44 -11.71 3.37
N ILE A 105 -10.91 -11.91 4.60
CA ILE A 105 -12.35 -12.01 4.91
C ILE A 105 -13.08 -10.75 4.45
N GLU A 106 -12.55 -9.57 4.75
CA GLU A 106 -13.19 -8.31 4.36
C GLU A 106 -13.14 -8.06 2.84
N LEU A 107 -12.04 -8.45 2.18
CA LEU A 107 -11.89 -8.36 0.73
C LEU A 107 -12.91 -9.26 0.02
N GLU A 108 -13.04 -10.52 0.45
CA GLU A 108 -14.01 -11.47 -0.11
C GLU A 108 -15.45 -11.03 0.15
N ARG A 109 -15.73 -10.48 1.35
CA ARG A 109 -17.04 -9.90 1.68
C ARG A 109 -17.42 -8.75 0.72
N ARG A 110 -16.44 -8.02 0.19
CA ARG A 110 -16.63 -6.94 -0.81
C ARG A 110 -16.54 -7.43 -2.26
N GLY A 111 -16.48 -8.74 -2.49
CA GLY A 111 -16.46 -9.35 -3.83
C GLY A 111 -15.10 -9.41 -4.50
N GLY A 112 -14.01 -9.11 -3.77
CA GLY A 112 -12.66 -9.35 -4.25
C GLY A 112 -12.28 -10.83 -4.16
N ALA A 113 -11.26 -11.22 -4.92
CA ALA A 113 -10.66 -12.55 -4.81
C ALA A 113 -9.13 -12.45 -4.90
N LEU A 114 -8.41 -13.28 -4.16
CA LEU A 114 -6.95 -13.34 -4.18
C LEU A 114 -6.49 -14.68 -4.76
N GLU A 115 -5.64 -14.61 -5.77
CA GLU A 115 -4.94 -15.75 -6.35
C GLU A 115 -3.52 -15.80 -5.81
N ASP A 116 -3.11 -16.96 -5.29
CA ASP A 116 -1.71 -17.19 -4.95
C ASP A 116 -0.93 -17.37 -6.26
N ILE A 117 -0.02 -16.44 -6.55
CA ILE A 117 0.81 -16.43 -7.75
C ILE A 117 2.27 -16.72 -7.42
N THR A 118 2.52 -17.36 -6.27
CA THR A 118 3.85 -17.75 -5.85
C THR A 118 4.35 -18.93 -6.71
N ASP A 119 4.85 -18.63 -7.91
CA ASP A 119 5.33 -19.65 -8.87
C ASP A 119 6.57 -20.43 -8.37
N VAL A 120 7.30 -19.88 -7.38
CA VAL A 120 8.49 -20.51 -6.79
C VAL A 120 8.59 -20.07 -5.32
N PRO A 121 8.98 -20.93 -4.36
CA PRO A 121 9.27 -20.51 -2.99
C PRO A 121 10.56 -19.66 -2.97
N ARG A 122 10.47 -18.41 -3.42
CA ARG A 122 11.52 -17.40 -3.24
C ARG A 122 11.12 -16.52 -2.07
N GLY A 123 11.71 -16.80 -0.91
CA GLY A 123 11.83 -15.85 0.19
C GLY A 123 10.76 -15.93 1.27
N ASP A 124 10.80 -14.91 2.13
CA ASP A 124 10.07 -14.80 3.39
C ASP A 124 8.60 -14.36 3.23
N PHE A 125 8.05 -14.41 2.00
CA PHE A 125 6.72 -13.91 1.67
C PHE A 125 5.88 -14.88 0.83
N ILE A 126 4.56 -14.76 0.95
CA ILE A 126 3.55 -15.26 -0.01
C ILE A 126 3.09 -14.06 -0.84
N HIS A 127 2.98 -14.25 -2.16
CA HIS A 127 2.51 -13.22 -3.09
C HIS A 127 1.14 -13.60 -3.63
N TYR A 128 0.14 -12.79 -3.28
CA TYR A 128 -1.19 -12.86 -3.84
C TYR A 128 -1.42 -11.75 -4.86
N ARG A 129 -2.27 -12.01 -5.85
CA ARG A 129 -2.78 -11.01 -6.78
C ARG A 129 -4.29 -10.95 -6.68
N GLU A 130 -4.85 -9.74 -6.60
CA GLU A 130 -6.30 -9.57 -6.66
C GLU A 130 -6.78 -9.75 -8.12
N SER A 131 -7.78 -10.59 -8.32
CA SER A 131 -8.17 -11.09 -9.65
C SER A 131 -8.68 -10.00 -10.60
N ASN A 132 -9.34 -8.96 -10.10
CA ASN A 132 -9.98 -7.93 -10.94
C ASN A 132 -9.06 -6.73 -11.21
N THR A 133 -8.25 -6.38 -10.22
CA THR A 133 -7.42 -5.18 -10.20
C THR A 133 -5.96 -5.50 -10.41
N THR A 134 -5.52 -6.75 -10.40
CA THR A 134 -4.10 -7.11 -10.49
C THR A 134 -3.21 -6.54 -9.37
N SER A 135 -3.81 -5.91 -8.35
CA SER A 135 -3.12 -5.40 -7.16
C SER A 135 -2.38 -6.54 -6.47
N SER A 136 -1.13 -6.31 -6.11
CA SER A 136 -0.29 -7.31 -5.44
C SER A 136 -0.39 -7.17 -3.93
N VAL A 137 -0.56 -8.29 -3.24
CA VAL A 137 -0.63 -8.38 -1.78
C VAL A 137 0.46 -9.31 -1.30
N TYR A 138 1.31 -8.81 -0.41
CA TYR A 138 2.42 -9.57 0.16
C TYR A 138 2.14 -9.90 1.61
N VAL A 139 2.34 -11.16 1.99
CA VAL A 139 2.10 -11.68 3.33
C VAL A 139 3.39 -12.30 3.85
N ALA A 140 3.79 -11.99 5.08
CA ALA A 140 5.00 -12.56 5.67
C ALA A 140 4.80 -14.04 6.05
N LYS A 141 5.63 -14.95 5.50
CA LYS A 141 5.71 -16.37 5.93
C LYS A 141 6.44 -16.50 7.26
N LYS A 142 7.49 -15.71 7.41
CA LYS A 142 8.36 -15.61 8.56
C LYS A 142 8.89 -14.18 8.56
N SER A 143 9.02 -13.53 9.71
CA SER A 143 9.49 -12.14 9.75
C SER A 143 10.85 -12.00 9.04
N PRO A 144 10.95 -11.35 7.88
CA PRO A 144 12.23 -11.18 7.18
C PRO A 144 13.17 -10.22 7.93
N LEU A 145 12.59 -9.33 8.76
CA LEU A 145 13.29 -8.29 9.51
C LEU A 145 13.16 -8.45 11.03
N GLY A 146 12.56 -9.53 11.54
CA GLY A 146 12.32 -9.75 12.98
C GLY A 146 11.08 -9.06 13.55
N ASP A 147 10.59 -7.99 12.92
CA ASP A 147 9.54 -7.12 13.48
C ASP A 147 8.09 -7.51 13.10
N ALA A 148 7.85 -8.15 11.95
CA ALA A 148 6.50 -8.59 11.55
C ALA A 148 6.11 -9.95 12.14
N LYS A 149 4.85 -10.10 12.54
CA LYS A 149 4.29 -11.39 12.96
C LYS A 149 4.13 -12.32 11.75
N ASN A 150 4.24 -13.64 11.95
CA ASN A 150 3.91 -14.60 10.90
C ASN A 150 2.45 -14.37 10.44
N ASP A 151 2.19 -14.57 9.15
CA ASP A 151 0.90 -14.35 8.49
C ASP A 151 0.39 -12.91 8.58
N ALA A 152 1.29 -11.95 8.85
CA ALA A 152 0.97 -10.53 8.79
C ALA A 152 0.93 -10.05 7.33
N LEU A 153 -0.05 -9.19 7.06
CA LEU A 153 -0.11 -8.40 5.84
C LEU A 153 1.10 -7.44 5.83
N TRP A 154 1.99 -7.63 4.87
CA TRP A 154 3.30 -6.97 4.82
C TRP A 154 3.29 -5.70 3.99
N SER A 155 2.73 -5.80 2.78
CA SER A 155 2.54 -4.66 1.89
C SER A 155 1.46 -4.95 0.85
N ILE A 156 0.93 -3.87 0.28
CA ILE A 156 0.03 -3.90 -0.87
C ILE A 156 0.63 -3.01 -1.95
N VAL A 157 0.65 -3.46 -3.19
CA VAL A 157 1.16 -2.69 -4.33
C VAL A 157 0.06 -2.57 -5.37
N LEU A 158 -0.35 -1.33 -5.61
CA LEU A 158 -1.32 -0.95 -6.62
C LEU A 158 -0.54 -0.62 -7.90
N THR A 159 -0.76 -1.41 -8.94
CA THR A 159 -0.13 -1.20 -10.24
C THR A 159 -1.14 -0.76 -11.28
N ARG A 160 -0.68 0.11 -12.18
CA ARG A 160 -1.40 0.41 -13.41
C ARG A 160 -1.42 -0.84 -14.30
N ASP A 161 -2.53 -1.04 -15.00
CA ASP A 161 -2.68 -2.09 -16.03
C ASP A 161 -1.88 -1.77 -17.30
#